data_AF-A0A3A9JV66-F1
#
_entry.id   AF-A0A3A9JV66-F1
#
_cell.length_a   1.000
_cell.length_b   1.000
_cell.length_c   1.000
_cell.angle_alpha   90.00
_cell.angle_beta   90.00
_cell.angle_gamma   90.00
#
_symmetry.space_group_name_H-M   'P 1'
#
loop_
_entity.id
_entity.type
_entity.pdbx_description
1 polymer ?
#
loop_
_entity_poly.entity_id
_entity_poly.type
_entity_poly.pdbx_seq_one_letter_code
_entity_poly.pdbx_strand_id
1 'polypeptide(L)'
;MDKRYQQYVEDLNNDDVNIRLESIRKLAEAIKIGDILRPQSGDCVNNHIHTCYSFSPYSPTKAVWASYNAGLATCGIVDHDTVSGVREFIEAGKVIGMATTIGMECRVDFSRTPLKGRRINNPDQDDIAYVTLHGIPHTQIDKVKAFIEPYKEERNKRNRLMVDKINDLIAASGIKLDFDKDVVPISKNNEGGSITERHILFALAKKLAEKFGRGLALLDFLKVEMKLPVSDKNEKYLQDTENEYYLYDVLGVLKSDTSSFYIDATSECPDVKDFIKLADEVGAISAYAYLGDVKDSVTGDKRTQKFEDDYLEELFEVLKETGFKAVTYMPTRNSINQLTRLKALCKKYGFFEISGEDINSPRQSFICDAYKKPDFQNLIDSTWALIGHEKAATKDIEDGMFSQRTIQKYPDLEERIQVYKKLGISSR
;
A
#
# COMPACT_ATOMS: atom_id res chain seq x y z
N MET A 1 13.79 25.88 10.19
CA MET A 1 12.33 25.91 10.43
C MET A 1 12.14 26.28 11.91
N ASP A 2 11.23 27.21 12.22
CA ASP A 2 10.92 27.58 13.61
C ASP A 2 10.57 26.32 14.45
N LYS A 3 11.00 26.28 15.72
CA LYS A 3 10.71 25.17 16.66
C LYS A 3 9.21 24.86 16.73
N ARG A 4 8.35 25.89 16.63
CA ARG A 4 6.90 25.70 16.60
C ARG A 4 6.44 24.83 15.43
N TYR A 5 6.99 25.04 14.24
CA TYR A 5 6.62 24.27 13.04
C TYR A 5 7.21 22.86 13.07
N GLN A 6 8.37 22.67 13.71
CA GLN A 6 8.92 21.34 13.95
C GLN A 6 7.97 20.49 14.81
N GLN A 7 7.43 21.06 15.90
CA GLN A 7 6.44 20.36 16.73
C GLN A 7 5.20 19.98 15.92
N TYR A 8 4.65 20.88 15.10
CA TYR A 8 3.51 20.53 14.26
C TYR A 8 3.84 19.41 13.27
N VAL A 9 5.06 19.33 12.73
CA VAL A 9 5.49 18.25 11.83
C VAL A 9 5.60 16.91 12.56
N GLU A 10 6.03 16.91 13.82
CA GLU A 10 6.03 15.71 14.69
C GLU A 10 4.61 15.27 15.02
N ASP A 11 3.74 16.23 15.38
CA ASP A 11 2.34 16.02 15.74
C ASP A 11 1.49 15.47 14.59
N LEU A 12 1.96 15.52 13.34
CA LEU A 12 1.31 14.85 12.21
C LEU A 12 1.25 13.32 12.39
N ASN A 13 2.09 12.72 13.22
CA ASN A 13 2.03 11.30 13.58
C ASN A 13 1.45 11.05 14.99
N ASN A 14 0.87 12.07 15.63
CA ASN A 14 0.23 11.94 16.93
C ASN A 14 -0.87 10.88 16.90
N ASP A 15 -1.15 10.22 18.03
CA ASP A 15 -2.21 9.22 18.13
C ASP A 15 -3.61 9.79 17.90
N ASP A 16 -3.86 11.05 18.28
CA ASP A 16 -5.15 11.73 18.09
C ASP A 16 -5.26 12.39 16.71
N VAL A 17 -6.25 11.95 15.93
CA VAL A 17 -6.57 12.49 14.60
C VAL A 17 -6.81 14.00 14.60
N ASN A 18 -7.36 14.55 15.67
CA ASN A 18 -7.64 15.98 15.76
C ASN A 18 -6.35 16.78 15.88
N ILE A 19 -5.37 16.27 16.63
CA ILE A 19 -4.04 16.89 16.74
C ILE A 19 -3.34 16.86 15.39
N ARG A 20 -3.41 15.74 14.65
CA ARG A 20 -2.84 15.61 13.30
C ARG A 20 -3.44 16.64 12.34
N LEU A 21 -4.77 16.69 12.26
CA LEU A 21 -5.50 17.60 11.37
C LEU A 21 -5.32 19.08 11.74
N GLU A 22 -5.25 19.41 13.03
CA GLU A 22 -4.98 20.79 13.44
C GLU A 22 -3.54 21.19 13.10
N SER A 23 -2.58 20.28 13.29
CA SER A 23 -1.17 20.52 12.96
C SER A 23 -0.97 20.78 11.48
N ILE A 24 -1.60 20.01 10.58
CA ILE A 24 -1.50 20.28 9.13
C ILE A 24 -2.20 21.60 8.75
N ARG A 25 -3.29 22.01 9.43
CA ARG A 25 -3.89 23.35 9.23
C ARG A 25 -2.93 24.47 9.62
N LYS A 26 -2.23 24.34 10.75
CA LYS A 26 -1.21 25.32 11.17
C LYS A 26 -0.05 25.38 10.18
N LEU A 27 0.39 24.25 9.65
CA LEU A 27 1.44 24.20 8.63
C LEU A 27 0.99 24.81 7.30
N ALA A 28 -0.25 24.54 6.87
CA ALA A 28 -0.83 25.13 5.67
C ALA A 28 -0.94 26.66 5.78
N GLU A 29 -1.37 27.18 6.94
CA GLU A 29 -1.42 28.63 7.18
C GLU A 29 -0.01 29.25 7.20
N ALA A 30 0.96 28.58 7.82
CA ALA A 30 2.35 29.03 7.82
C ALA A 30 2.95 29.12 6.40
N ILE A 31 2.60 28.18 5.52
CA ILE A 31 2.97 28.26 4.10
C ILE A 31 2.30 29.46 3.43
N LYS A 32 1.01 29.67 3.70
CA LYS A 32 0.23 30.76 3.09
C LYS A 32 0.74 32.15 3.48
N ILE A 33 1.18 32.35 4.73
CA ILE A 33 1.75 33.62 5.19
C ILE A 33 3.24 33.79 4.88
N GLY A 34 3.90 32.75 4.34
CA GLY A 34 5.30 32.78 3.89
C GLY A 34 6.34 32.37 4.94
N ASP A 35 5.92 31.90 6.11
CA ASP A 35 6.80 31.42 7.18
C ASP A 35 7.48 30.08 6.84
N ILE A 36 6.78 29.23 6.07
CA ILE A 36 7.32 28.00 5.50
C ILE A 36 7.32 28.14 3.98
N LEU A 37 8.47 27.87 3.35
CA LEU A 37 8.56 27.89 1.89
C LEU A 37 7.72 26.75 1.30
N ARG A 38 6.95 27.07 0.25
CA ARG A 38 6.26 26.07 -0.55
C ARG A 38 7.30 25.16 -1.23
N PRO A 39 7.20 23.83 -1.10
CA PRO A 39 8.08 22.91 -1.82
C PRO A 39 7.90 23.07 -3.33
N GLN A 40 8.98 22.82 -4.08
CA GLN A 40 8.90 22.78 -5.54
C GLN A 40 7.99 21.63 -5.96
N SER A 41 6.88 21.95 -6.64
CA SER A 41 5.99 20.93 -7.20
C SER A 41 6.55 20.40 -8.51
N GLY A 42 6.53 19.08 -8.68
CA GLY A 42 6.75 18.39 -9.95
C GLY A 42 5.49 17.70 -10.45
N ASP A 43 5.62 16.93 -11.53
CA ASP A 43 4.51 16.19 -12.16
C ASP A 43 4.41 14.73 -11.67
N CYS A 44 5.28 14.32 -10.74
CA CYS A 44 5.28 12.96 -10.21
C CYS A 44 4.01 12.67 -9.39
N VAL A 45 3.51 11.45 -9.50
CA VAL A 45 2.25 11.00 -8.87
C VAL A 45 2.49 9.72 -8.07
N ASN A 46 1.74 9.48 -7.01
CA ASN A 46 1.83 8.21 -6.28
C ASN A 46 0.49 7.81 -5.65
N ASN A 47 -0.19 6.83 -6.23
CA ASN A 47 -1.54 6.45 -5.79
C ASN A 47 -1.59 5.23 -4.87
N HIS A 48 -0.45 4.78 -4.34
CA HIS A 48 -0.37 3.60 -3.49
C HIS A 48 0.56 3.87 -2.30
N ILE A 49 -0.02 4.38 -1.22
CA ILE A 49 0.66 4.68 0.04
C ILE A 49 -0.09 3.98 1.16
N HIS A 50 0.64 3.24 1.99
CA HIS A 50 0.12 2.68 3.23
C HIS A 50 0.31 3.66 4.37
N THR A 51 -0.57 3.58 5.35
CA THR A 51 -0.55 4.37 6.58
C THR A 51 -0.47 3.47 7.81
N CYS A 52 -0.42 4.08 8.99
CA CYS A 52 -0.45 3.37 10.27
C CYS A 52 -1.73 2.53 10.49
N TYR A 53 -2.73 2.64 9.62
CA TYR A 53 -3.92 1.79 9.65
C TYR A 53 -3.69 0.40 9.05
N SER A 54 -2.60 0.13 8.31
CA SER A 54 -2.28 -1.23 7.84
C SER A 54 -0.82 -1.64 8.00
N PHE A 55 0.11 -0.67 7.97
CA PHE A 55 1.46 -0.69 8.55
C PHE A 55 2.32 0.33 7.79
N SER A 56 2.74 1.41 8.45
CA SER A 56 3.60 2.45 7.88
C SER A 56 4.09 3.37 9.00
N PRO A 57 5.25 4.04 8.88
CA PRO A 57 5.64 5.10 9.82
C PRO A 57 4.77 6.36 9.70
N TYR A 58 3.86 6.43 8.74
CA TYR A 58 3.07 7.62 8.44
C TYR A 58 1.61 7.42 8.83
N SER A 59 1.04 8.33 9.61
CA SER A 59 -0.41 8.54 9.65
C SER A 59 -0.93 9.00 8.27
N PRO A 60 -2.24 8.94 8.01
CA PRO A 60 -2.81 9.52 6.79
C PRO A 60 -2.42 11.00 6.59
N THR A 61 -2.49 11.82 7.63
CA THR A 61 -2.08 13.24 7.56
C THR A 61 -0.58 13.39 7.29
N LYS A 62 0.27 12.60 7.94
CA LYS A 62 1.72 12.64 7.73
C LYS A 62 2.10 12.19 6.32
N ALA A 63 1.41 11.19 5.78
CA ALA A 63 1.60 10.72 4.42
C ALA A 63 1.31 11.84 3.41
N VAL A 64 0.18 12.54 3.55
CA VAL A 64 -0.14 13.72 2.73
C VAL A 64 0.94 14.79 2.85
N TRP A 65 1.38 15.13 4.07
CA TRP A 65 2.44 16.12 4.28
C TRP A 65 3.78 15.69 3.65
N ALA A 66 4.15 14.42 3.76
CA ALA A 66 5.37 13.88 3.17
C ALA A 66 5.30 13.94 1.63
N SER A 67 4.18 13.53 1.03
CA SER A 67 3.93 13.66 -0.40
C SER A 67 4.01 15.11 -0.89
N TYR A 68 3.41 16.04 -0.15
CA TYR A 68 3.43 17.46 -0.49
C TYR A 68 4.86 18.03 -0.47
N ASN A 69 5.65 17.71 0.57
CA ASN A 69 7.04 18.16 0.67
C ASN A 69 7.98 17.47 -0.31
N ALA A 70 7.67 16.24 -0.72
CA ALA A 70 8.36 15.56 -1.81
C ALA A 70 8.06 16.19 -3.19
N GLY A 71 7.10 17.12 -3.27
CA GLY A 71 6.76 17.80 -4.52
C GLY A 71 5.86 16.97 -5.44
N LEU A 72 5.14 15.98 -4.92
CA LEU A 72 4.19 15.20 -5.71
C LEU A 72 2.99 16.07 -6.14
N ALA A 73 2.48 15.81 -7.34
CA ALA A 73 1.27 16.43 -7.86
C ALA A 73 0.00 15.84 -7.22
N THR A 74 0.03 14.54 -6.92
CA THR A 74 -1.08 13.79 -6.33
C THR A 74 -0.55 12.74 -5.35
N CYS A 75 -1.42 12.27 -4.46
CA CYS A 75 -1.14 11.09 -3.63
C CYS A 75 -2.39 10.22 -3.44
N GLY A 76 -2.21 8.93 -3.14
CA GLY A 76 -3.32 8.03 -2.87
C GLY A 76 -3.06 7.07 -1.72
N ILE A 77 -4.05 6.92 -0.85
CA ILE A 77 -4.04 5.97 0.28
C ILE A 77 -4.62 4.63 -0.17
N VAL A 78 -3.91 3.54 0.11
CA VAL A 78 -4.31 2.17 -0.24
C VAL A 78 -3.86 1.22 0.87
N ASP A 79 -4.50 1.32 2.03
CA ASP A 79 -4.17 0.46 3.16
C ASP A 79 -4.61 -1.01 2.93
N HIS A 80 -3.89 -1.96 3.52
CA HIS A 80 -4.28 -3.38 3.45
C HIS A 80 -5.52 -3.67 4.29
N ASP A 81 -6.55 -4.25 3.67
CA ASP A 81 -7.77 -4.77 4.27
C ASP A 81 -8.51 -3.75 5.16
N THR A 82 -8.34 -2.44 4.92
CA THR A 82 -9.05 -1.39 5.64
C THR A 82 -9.12 -0.08 4.85
N VAL A 83 -10.18 0.69 5.12
CA VAL A 83 -10.36 2.08 4.65
C VAL A 83 -10.44 3.06 5.81
N SER A 84 -10.02 2.67 7.02
CA SER A 84 -10.27 3.48 8.22
C SER A 84 -9.54 4.82 8.25
N GLY A 85 -8.39 4.93 7.57
CA GLY A 85 -7.63 6.19 7.45
C GLY A 85 -8.10 7.16 6.35
N VAL A 86 -9.02 6.76 5.46
CA VAL A 86 -9.27 7.51 4.22
C VAL A 86 -9.93 8.87 4.46
N ARG A 87 -10.81 9.00 5.47
CA ARG A 87 -11.48 10.28 5.78
C ARG A 87 -10.50 11.33 6.26
N GLU A 88 -9.54 10.92 7.09
CA GLU A 88 -8.43 11.78 7.51
C GLU A 88 -7.56 12.19 6.31
N PHE A 89 -7.22 11.24 5.44
CA PHE A 89 -6.42 11.49 4.24
C PHE A 89 -7.07 12.52 3.31
N ILE A 90 -8.38 12.39 3.06
CA ILE A 90 -9.16 13.34 2.27
C ILE A 90 -9.10 14.74 2.88
N GLU A 91 -9.33 14.87 4.19
CA GLU A 91 -9.32 16.16 4.88
C GLU A 91 -7.93 16.80 4.86
N ALA A 92 -6.88 16.04 5.15
CA ALA A 92 -5.50 16.51 5.08
C ALA A 92 -5.15 17.02 3.67
N GLY A 93 -5.55 16.29 2.62
CA GLY A 93 -5.36 16.69 1.23
C GLY A 93 -6.04 18.02 0.89
N LYS A 94 -7.30 18.18 1.33
CA LYS A 94 -8.05 19.45 1.17
C LYS A 94 -7.36 20.61 1.88
N VAL A 95 -6.90 20.41 3.12
CA VAL A 95 -6.24 21.46 3.92
C VAL A 95 -4.97 21.98 3.26
N ILE A 96 -4.13 21.10 2.72
CA ILE A 96 -2.85 21.49 2.11
C ILE A 96 -2.95 21.83 0.62
N GLY A 97 -4.12 21.63 0.01
CA GLY A 97 -4.34 21.85 -1.43
C GLY A 97 -3.63 20.81 -2.31
N MET A 98 -3.61 19.55 -1.87
CA MET A 98 -3.06 18.42 -2.65
C MET A 98 -4.19 17.52 -3.15
N ALA A 99 -4.12 17.14 -4.42
CA ALA A 99 -5.09 16.23 -5.01
C ALA A 99 -4.87 14.81 -4.46
N THR A 100 -5.95 14.20 -3.95
CA THR A 100 -5.93 12.88 -3.35
C THR A 100 -6.84 11.90 -4.10
N THR A 101 -6.52 10.62 -3.99
CA THR A 101 -7.41 9.50 -4.33
C THR A 101 -7.40 8.48 -3.18
N ILE A 102 -8.45 7.68 -3.04
CA ILE A 102 -8.58 6.69 -1.98
C ILE A 102 -8.82 5.29 -2.53
N GLY A 103 -8.31 4.29 -1.81
CA GLY A 103 -8.43 2.89 -2.15
C GLY A 103 -8.19 1.96 -0.97
N MET A 104 -8.17 0.67 -1.28
CA MET A 104 -7.86 -0.41 -0.35
C MET A 104 -7.17 -1.53 -1.13
N GLU A 105 -6.12 -2.11 -0.57
CA GLU A 105 -5.53 -3.35 -1.08
C GLU A 105 -6.05 -4.53 -0.25
N CYS A 106 -6.37 -5.64 -0.88
CA CYS A 106 -6.91 -6.82 -0.19
C CYS A 106 -6.30 -8.10 -0.75
N ARG A 107 -6.16 -9.11 0.10
CA ARG A 107 -5.84 -10.48 -0.34
C ARG A 107 -7.11 -11.20 -0.72
N VAL A 108 -7.15 -11.72 -1.94
CA VAL A 108 -8.33 -12.35 -2.55
C VAL A 108 -8.00 -13.77 -2.99
N ASP A 109 -8.97 -14.67 -2.81
CA ASP A 109 -8.88 -16.07 -3.19
C ASP A 109 -9.20 -16.28 -4.68
N PHE A 110 -8.23 -16.81 -5.42
CA PHE A 110 -8.29 -17.19 -6.83
C PHE A 110 -8.37 -18.70 -7.04
N SER A 111 -8.47 -19.52 -5.99
CA SER A 111 -8.53 -20.98 -6.05
C SER A 111 -9.73 -21.53 -6.86
N ARG A 112 -10.73 -20.69 -7.16
CA ARG A 112 -11.90 -21.00 -8.00
C ARG A 112 -11.80 -20.48 -9.44
N THR A 113 -10.61 -20.06 -9.86
CA THR A 113 -10.30 -19.65 -11.23
C THR A 113 -9.42 -20.70 -11.93
N PRO A 114 -9.19 -20.59 -13.26
CA PRO A 114 -8.21 -21.43 -13.95
C PRO A 114 -6.77 -21.33 -13.40
N LEU A 115 -6.47 -20.31 -12.59
CA LEU A 115 -5.15 -20.10 -11.97
C LEU A 115 -4.93 -20.93 -10.70
N LYS A 116 -5.87 -21.81 -10.34
CA LYS A 116 -5.75 -22.66 -9.15
C LYS A 116 -4.41 -23.41 -9.09
N GLY A 117 -3.80 -23.46 -7.92
CA GLY A 117 -2.53 -24.08 -7.61
C GLY A 117 -1.31 -23.29 -8.09
N ARG A 118 -1.48 -22.03 -8.52
CA ARG A 118 -0.36 -21.21 -9.00
C ARG A 118 0.08 -20.18 -7.98
N ARG A 119 1.37 -19.89 -8.02
CA ARG A 119 1.97 -18.71 -7.40
C ARG A 119 1.63 -17.48 -8.22
N ILE A 120 0.73 -16.64 -7.70
CA ILE A 120 0.26 -15.40 -8.35
C ILE A 120 1.18 -14.25 -7.92
N ASN A 121 0.68 -13.20 -7.24
CA ASN A 121 1.46 -12.06 -6.74
C ASN A 121 1.61 -12.06 -5.21
N ASN A 122 1.26 -13.17 -4.54
CA ASN A 122 1.51 -13.34 -3.11
C ASN A 122 2.82 -14.12 -2.90
N PRO A 123 3.85 -13.51 -2.27
CA PRO A 123 5.15 -14.17 -2.05
C PRO A 123 5.11 -15.32 -1.04
N ASP A 124 4.06 -15.40 -0.22
CA ASP A 124 3.96 -16.36 0.88
C ASP A 124 3.06 -17.55 0.54
N GLN A 125 2.06 -17.40 -0.34
CA GLN A 125 1.08 -18.46 -0.66
C GLN A 125 0.68 -18.55 -2.14
N ASP A 126 0.34 -19.76 -2.60
CA ASP A 126 -0.33 -19.98 -3.88
C ASP A 126 -1.83 -19.59 -3.77
N ASP A 127 -2.55 -19.51 -4.90
CA ASP A 127 -3.99 -19.23 -4.98
C ASP A 127 -4.48 -17.87 -4.47
N ILE A 128 -3.68 -17.13 -3.70
CA ILE A 128 -4.05 -15.84 -3.14
C ILE A 128 -3.38 -14.73 -3.94
N ALA A 129 -4.15 -13.69 -4.28
CA ALA A 129 -3.62 -12.50 -4.93
C ALA A 129 -3.88 -11.23 -4.12
N TYR A 130 -2.93 -10.31 -4.12
CA TYR A 130 -3.14 -8.91 -3.75
C TYR A 130 -3.83 -8.18 -4.89
N VAL A 131 -4.95 -7.54 -4.60
CA VAL A 131 -5.74 -6.75 -5.55
C VAL A 131 -6.19 -5.46 -4.89
N THR A 132 -6.52 -4.45 -5.67
CA THR A 132 -6.88 -3.13 -5.15
C THR A 132 -8.25 -2.67 -5.62
N LEU A 133 -8.96 -1.98 -4.74
CA LEU A 133 -10.05 -1.07 -5.09
C LEU A 133 -9.45 0.32 -5.14
N HIS A 134 -9.45 0.95 -6.31
CA HIS A 134 -9.03 2.35 -6.47
C HIS A 134 -10.21 3.26 -6.75
N GLY A 135 -10.07 4.53 -6.37
CA GLY A 135 -11.03 5.57 -6.71
C GLY A 135 -12.37 5.39 -6.01
N ILE A 136 -12.37 4.86 -4.78
CA ILE A 136 -13.59 4.55 -4.04
C ILE A 136 -14.41 5.85 -3.86
N PRO A 137 -15.66 5.90 -4.34
CA PRO A 137 -16.52 7.07 -4.12
C PRO A 137 -16.68 7.36 -2.63
N HIS A 138 -16.59 8.63 -2.21
CA HIS A 138 -16.56 8.98 -0.78
C HIS A 138 -17.86 8.59 -0.06
N THR A 139 -18.96 8.48 -0.81
CA THR A 139 -20.27 8.03 -0.33
C THR A 139 -20.33 6.52 -0.05
N GLN A 140 -19.35 5.74 -0.52
CA GLN A 140 -19.30 4.28 -0.41
C GLN A 140 -18.26 3.76 0.57
N ILE A 141 -17.50 4.65 1.23
CA ILE A 141 -16.45 4.27 2.21
C ILE A 141 -16.99 3.31 3.27
N ASP A 142 -18.17 3.59 3.83
CA ASP A 142 -18.73 2.77 4.92
C ASP A 142 -19.18 1.38 4.42
N LYS A 143 -19.60 1.27 3.16
CA LYS A 143 -19.96 -0.02 2.54
C LYS A 143 -18.73 -0.89 2.32
N VAL A 144 -17.62 -0.31 1.84
CA VAL A 144 -16.33 -1.02 1.72
C VAL A 144 -15.82 -1.45 3.09
N LYS A 145 -15.91 -0.56 4.11
CA LYS A 145 -15.54 -0.89 5.49
C LYS A 145 -16.35 -2.07 6.02
N ALA A 146 -17.67 -2.07 5.83
CA ALA A 146 -18.53 -3.15 6.28
C ALA A 146 -18.23 -4.50 5.60
N PHE A 147 -17.87 -4.48 4.31
CA PHE A 147 -17.50 -5.69 3.58
C PHE A 147 -16.24 -6.34 4.14
N ILE A 148 -15.20 -5.55 4.45
CA ILE A 148 -13.88 -6.10 4.82
C ILE A 148 -13.78 -6.51 6.29
N GLU A 149 -14.65 -5.97 7.16
CA GLU A 149 -14.66 -6.23 8.60
C GLU A 149 -14.60 -7.72 8.99
N PRO A 150 -15.47 -8.62 8.49
CA PRO A 150 -15.42 -10.04 8.86
C PRO A 150 -14.10 -10.72 8.47
N TYR A 151 -13.49 -10.31 7.35
CA TYR A 151 -12.21 -10.87 6.90
C TYR A 151 -11.05 -10.43 7.80
N LYS A 152 -11.09 -9.20 8.34
CA LYS A 152 -10.13 -8.75 9.36
C LYS A 152 -10.25 -9.55 10.66
N GLU A 153 -11.45 -9.93 11.07
CA GLU A 153 -11.63 -10.78 12.25
C GLU A 153 -10.97 -12.14 12.08
N GLU A 154 -11.15 -12.79 10.92
CA GLU A 154 -10.46 -14.03 10.57
C GLU A 154 -8.94 -13.85 10.48
N ARG A 155 -8.48 -12.72 9.94
CA ARG A 155 -7.05 -12.36 9.93
C ARG A 155 -6.46 -12.32 11.33
N ASN A 156 -7.17 -11.71 12.27
CA ASN A 156 -6.70 -11.63 13.66
C ASN A 156 -6.65 -13.00 14.35
N LYS A 157 -7.54 -13.94 14.01
CA LYS A 157 -7.44 -15.34 14.48
C LYS A 157 -6.15 -15.99 13.97
N ARG A 158 -5.86 -15.85 12.68
CA ARG A 158 -4.61 -16.37 12.09
C ARG A 158 -3.37 -15.69 12.66
N ASN A 159 -3.39 -14.38 12.85
CA ASN A 159 -2.29 -13.63 13.44
C ASN A 159 -1.93 -14.10 14.84
N ARG A 160 -2.91 -14.45 15.68
CA ARG A 160 -2.66 -15.03 17.02
C ARG A 160 -1.90 -16.34 16.91
N LEU A 161 -2.31 -17.22 15.99
CA LEU A 161 -1.63 -18.49 15.75
C LEU A 161 -0.20 -18.28 15.21
N MET A 162 0.03 -17.25 14.39
CA MET A 162 1.38 -16.90 13.95
C MET A 162 2.24 -16.37 15.12
N VAL A 163 1.67 -15.61 16.05
CA VAL A 163 2.35 -15.20 17.29
C VAL A 163 2.74 -16.42 18.13
N ASP A 164 1.87 -17.42 18.24
CA ASP A 164 2.19 -18.67 18.96
C ASP A 164 3.37 -19.41 18.31
N LYS A 165 3.36 -19.56 16.98
CA LYS A 165 4.50 -20.14 16.25
C LYS A 165 5.80 -19.35 16.45
N ILE A 166 5.74 -18.01 16.43
CA ILE A 166 6.90 -17.17 16.71
C ILE A 166 7.43 -17.42 18.12
N ASN A 167 6.54 -17.50 19.12
CA ASN A 167 6.93 -17.79 20.50
C ASN A 167 7.64 -19.14 20.63
N ASP A 168 7.18 -20.17 19.94
CA ASP A 168 7.85 -21.48 19.91
C ASP A 168 9.26 -21.38 19.32
N LEU A 169 9.43 -20.63 18.23
CA LEU A 169 10.72 -20.43 17.56
C LEU A 169 11.73 -19.70 18.45
N ILE A 170 11.27 -18.74 19.26
CA ILE A 170 12.14 -17.91 20.11
C ILE A 170 12.12 -18.33 21.58
N ALA A 171 11.53 -19.47 21.94
CA ALA A 171 11.32 -19.87 23.33
C ALA A 171 12.62 -19.86 24.17
N ALA A 172 13.72 -20.32 23.59
CA ALA A 172 15.04 -20.34 24.24
C ALA A 172 15.60 -18.94 24.54
N SER A 173 15.15 -17.91 23.82
CA SER A 173 15.52 -16.53 24.10
C SER A 173 14.85 -16.00 25.37
N GLY A 174 13.81 -16.63 25.91
CA GLY A 174 13.04 -16.08 27.04
C GLY A 174 12.25 -14.82 26.71
N ILE A 175 12.12 -14.45 25.44
CA ILE A 175 11.15 -13.46 24.95
C ILE A 175 9.80 -14.14 24.81
N LYS A 176 8.74 -13.41 25.16
CA LYS A 176 7.37 -13.80 24.83
C LYS A 176 6.64 -12.62 24.19
N LEU A 177 6.10 -12.86 23.00
CA LEU A 177 5.23 -11.95 22.27
C LEU A 177 3.76 -12.27 22.58
N ASP A 178 2.98 -11.24 22.89
CA ASP A 178 1.55 -11.33 23.17
C ASP A 178 0.80 -10.49 22.15
N PHE A 179 -0.14 -11.11 21.43
CA PHE A 179 -0.87 -10.42 20.36
C PHE A 179 -1.65 -9.21 20.87
N ASP A 180 -2.37 -9.34 21.99
CA ASP A 180 -3.24 -8.28 22.50
C ASP A 180 -2.45 -7.15 23.19
N LYS A 181 -1.34 -7.48 23.84
CA LYS A 181 -0.55 -6.50 24.60
C LYS A 181 0.54 -5.83 23.77
N ASP A 182 1.12 -6.54 22.81
CA ASP A 182 2.29 -6.05 22.07
C ASP A 182 1.96 -5.65 20.63
N VAL A 183 0.99 -6.33 19.97
CA VAL A 183 0.68 -6.11 18.54
C VAL A 183 -0.53 -5.20 18.35
N VAL A 184 -1.65 -5.48 19.02
CA VAL A 184 -2.88 -4.67 18.89
C VAL A 184 -2.63 -3.17 19.16
N PRO A 185 -1.91 -2.75 20.21
CA PRO A 185 -1.76 -1.33 20.53
C PRO A 185 -0.99 -0.50 19.49
N ILE A 186 -0.17 -1.14 18.65
CA ILE A 186 0.65 -0.45 17.64
C ILE A 186 0.00 -0.43 16.24
N SER A 187 -1.26 -0.85 16.10
CA SER A 187 -1.86 -1.17 14.80
C SER A 187 -3.11 -0.37 14.41
N LYS A 188 -3.55 0.56 15.26
CA LYS A 188 -4.82 1.28 15.09
C LYS A 188 -6.05 0.37 14.94
N ASN A 189 -5.98 -0.89 15.39
CA ASN A 189 -7.09 -1.85 15.31
C ASN A 189 -8.35 -1.36 16.05
N ASN A 190 -8.18 -0.63 17.17
CA ASN A 190 -9.29 0.02 17.89
C ASN A 190 -10.01 1.11 17.07
N GLU A 191 -9.37 1.64 16.03
CA GLU A 191 -9.92 2.63 15.08
C GLU A 191 -10.36 1.97 13.76
N GLY A 192 -10.30 0.64 13.67
CA GLY A 192 -10.64 -0.14 12.46
C GLY A 192 -9.47 -0.44 11.53
N GLY A 193 -8.24 -0.15 11.96
CA GLY A 193 -7.00 -0.58 11.28
C GLY A 193 -6.91 -2.11 11.15
N SER A 194 -6.09 -2.56 10.20
CA SER A 194 -5.84 -3.97 9.90
C SER A 194 -4.48 -4.38 10.44
N ILE A 195 -4.45 -5.47 11.20
CA ILE A 195 -3.21 -6.03 11.74
C ILE A 195 -2.59 -6.95 10.70
N THR A 196 -1.46 -6.52 10.16
CA THR A 196 -0.62 -7.30 9.24
C THR A 196 0.54 -8.02 9.96
N GLU A 197 1.17 -8.95 9.27
CA GLU A 197 2.40 -9.63 9.66
C GLU A 197 3.51 -8.64 10.04
N ARG A 198 3.54 -7.46 9.40
CA ARG A 198 4.52 -6.41 9.71
C ARG A 198 4.35 -5.87 11.13
N HIS A 199 3.13 -5.76 11.66
CA HIS A 199 2.93 -5.37 13.06
C HIS A 199 3.47 -6.42 14.03
N ILE A 200 3.23 -7.70 13.75
CA ILE A 200 3.75 -8.81 14.55
C ILE A 200 5.28 -8.74 14.60
N LEU A 201 5.92 -8.60 13.43
CA LEU A 201 7.38 -8.52 13.33
C LEU A 201 7.94 -7.22 13.94
N PHE A 202 7.22 -6.10 13.86
CA PHE A 202 7.64 -4.85 14.50
C PHE A 202 7.58 -4.95 16.04
N ALA A 203 6.53 -5.57 16.58
CA ALA A 203 6.42 -5.83 18.01
C ALA A 203 7.54 -6.79 18.49
N LEU A 204 7.85 -7.82 17.69
CA LEU A 204 9.01 -8.69 17.95
C LEU A 204 10.32 -7.90 17.90
N ALA A 205 10.53 -7.04 16.90
CA ALA A 205 11.71 -6.20 16.78
C ALA A 205 11.91 -5.30 18.02
N LYS A 206 10.82 -4.73 18.57
CA LYS A 206 10.86 -3.96 19.81
C LYS A 206 11.35 -4.81 20.99
N LYS A 207 10.78 -6.00 21.20
CA LYS A 207 11.20 -6.90 22.30
C LYS A 207 12.64 -7.39 22.15
N LEU A 208 13.07 -7.67 20.93
CA LEU A 208 14.46 -8.06 20.64
C LEU A 208 15.41 -6.91 21.00
N ALA A 209 15.09 -5.69 20.59
CA ALA A 209 15.90 -4.50 20.91
C ALA A 209 15.91 -4.20 22.42
N GLU A 210 14.79 -4.41 23.12
CA GLU A 210 14.72 -4.28 24.59
C GLU A 210 15.59 -5.32 25.30
N LYS A 211 15.61 -6.56 24.82
CA LYS A 211 16.37 -7.64 25.46
C LYS A 211 17.86 -7.58 25.16
N PHE A 212 18.23 -7.42 23.89
CA PHE A 212 19.61 -7.55 23.42
C PHE A 212 20.31 -6.20 23.23
N GLY A 213 19.57 -5.10 23.28
CA GLY A 213 20.07 -3.78 22.88
C GLY A 213 20.15 -3.64 21.36
N ARG A 214 20.53 -2.45 20.90
CA ARG A 214 20.87 -2.19 19.49
C ARG A 214 22.34 -2.57 19.25
N GLY A 215 22.64 -3.05 18.05
CA GLY A 215 24.01 -3.36 17.62
C GLY A 215 24.29 -4.86 17.48
N LEU A 216 25.53 -5.24 17.76
CA LEU A 216 26.08 -6.58 17.49
C LEU A 216 25.31 -7.71 18.17
N ALA A 217 24.91 -7.57 19.44
CA ALA A 217 24.25 -8.65 20.16
C ALA A 217 22.90 -9.06 19.54
N LEU A 218 22.11 -8.10 19.08
CA LEU A 218 20.86 -8.36 18.37
C LEU A 218 21.11 -8.93 16.97
N LEU A 219 22.10 -8.37 16.26
CA LEU A 219 22.50 -8.87 14.95
C LEU A 219 22.95 -10.34 15.01
N ASP A 220 23.75 -10.69 16.01
CA ASP A 220 24.22 -12.06 16.26
C ASP A 220 23.04 -12.99 16.57
N PHE A 221 22.08 -12.54 17.38
CA PHE A 221 20.85 -13.31 17.61
C PHE A 221 20.08 -13.60 16.32
N LEU A 222 19.91 -12.59 15.45
CA LEU A 222 19.23 -12.78 14.15
C LEU A 222 20.00 -13.74 13.22
N LYS A 223 21.33 -13.63 13.14
CA LYS A 223 22.18 -14.42 12.23
C LYS A 223 22.44 -15.84 12.73
N VAL A 224 22.71 -16.01 14.02
CA VAL A 224 23.20 -17.26 14.59
C VAL A 224 22.05 -18.08 15.18
N GLU A 225 21.24 -17.46 16.04
CA GLU A 225 20.15 -18.18 16.73
C GLU A 225 18.94 -18.36 15.82
N MET A 226 18.47 -17.28 15.18
CA MET A 226 17.34 -17.35 14.23
C MET A 226 17.74 -17.80 12.82
N LYS A 227 19.04 -17.85 12.51
CA LYS A 227 19.58 -18.28 11.20
C LYS A 227 18.98 -17.53 10.01
N LEU A 228 18.64 -16.26 10.20
CA LEU A 228 18.07 -15.44 9.14
C LEU A 228 19.15 -14.96 8.18
N PRO A 229 18.85 -14.86 6.88
CA PRO A 229 19.75 -14.21 5.94
C PRO A 229 19.81 -12.71 6.24
N VAL A 230 21.02 -12.20 6.48
CA VAL A 230 21.26 -10.77 6.66
C VAL A 230 22.19 -10.31 5.55
N SER A 231 21.73 -9.37 4.73
CA SER A 231 22.56 -8.76 3.68
C SER A 231 23.59 -7.82 4.28
N ASP A 232 24.70 -7.57 3.58
CA ASP A 232 25.76 -6.62 4.00
C ASP A 232 25.20 -5.22 4.32
N LYS A 233 24.15 -4.81 3.59
CA LYS A 233 23.45 -3.55 3.79
C LYS A 233 22.71 -3.53 5.13
N ASN A 234 21.91 -4.57 5.42
CA ASN A 234 21.18 -4.67 6.68
C ASN A 234 22.13 -4.85 7.86
N GLU A 235 23.24 -5.57 7.68
CA GLU A 235 24.29 -5.69 8.71
C GLU A 235 24.86 -4.32 9.10
N LYS A 236 25.18 -3.46 8.12
CA LYS A 236 25.62 -2.09 8.40
C LYS A 236 24.56 -1.27 9.14
N TYR A 237 23.30 -1.36 8.74
CA TYR A 237 22.21 -0.64 9.42
C TYR A 237 21.97 -1.11 10.85
N LEU A 238 22.14 -2.40 11.13
CA LEU A 238 21.94 -2.98 12.46
C LEU A 238 23.15 -2.87 13.38
N GLN A 239 24.33 -2.54 12.86
CA GLN A 239 25.52 -2.18 13.65
C GLN A 239 25.48 -0.72 14.13
N ASP A 240 24.85 0.18 13.38
CA ASP A 240 24.68 1.57 13.77
C ASP A 240 23.59 1.71 14.85
N THR A 241 24.00 1.92 16.10
CA THR A 241 23.06 2.03 17.23
C THR A 241 22.23 3.31 17.22
N GLU A 242 22.72 4.36 16.55
CA GLU A 242 22.08 5.67 16.45
C GLU A 242 21.14 5.78 15.24
N ASN A 243 21.05 4.72 14.42
CA ASN A 243 20.15 4.63 13.29
C ASN A 243 18.69 4.88 13.71
N GLU A 244 18.08 5.95 13.18
CA GLU A 244 16.71 6.34 13.50
C GLU A 244 15.67 5.30 13.03
N TYR A 245 15.99 4.51 12.00
CA TYR A 245 15.10 3.51 11.41
C TYR A 245 15.39 2.08 11.92
N TYR A 246 16.19 1.93 12.98
CA TYR A 246 16.68 0.65 13.48
C TYR A 246 15.61 -0.44 13.58
N LEU A 247 14.45 -0.14 14.18
CA LEU A 247 13.38 -1.13 14.35
C LEU A 247 12.73 -1.56 13.03
N TYR A 248 12.65 -0.66 12.05
CA TYR A 248 12.18 -1.00 10.71
C TYR A 248 13.19 -1.87 9.96
N ASP A 249 14.49 -1.67 10.19
CA ASP A 249 15.53 -2.51 9.60
C ASP A 249 15.56 -3.91 10.22
N VAL A 250 15.38 -4.02 11.55
CA VAL A 250 15.20 -5.32 12.22
C VAL A 250 13.97 -6.04 11.67
N LEU A 251 12.83 -5.34 11.53
CA LEU A 251 11.66 -5.90 10.87
C LEU A 251 11.96 -6.37 9.44
N GLY A 252 12.71 -5.60 8.67
CA GLY A 252 13.11 -5.94 7.30
C GLY A 252 13.87 -7.27 7.25
N VAL A 253 14.79 -7.49 8.20
CA VAL A 253 15.49 -8.78 8.35
C VAL A 253 14.52 -9.89 8.75
N LEU A 254 13.65 -9.66 9.73
CA LEU A 254 12.66 -10.65 10.17
C LEU A 254 11.67 -11.04 9.04
N LYS A 255 11.31 -10.11 8.15
CA LYS A 255 10.40 -10.37 7.02
C LYS A 255 11.09 -11.04 5.83
N SER A 256 12.41 -11.11 5.81
CA SER A 256 13.17 -11.75 4.72
C SER A 256 12.90 -13.24 4.57
N ASP A 257 12.45 -13.90 5.64
CA ASP A 257 11.99 -15.28 5.62
C ASP A 257 10.89 -15.50 6.66
N THR A 258 9.66 -15.73 6.19
CA THR A 258 8.50 -15.97 7.06
C THR A 258 8.05 -17.43 7.07
N SER A 259 8.74 -18.32 6.36
CA SER A 259 8.32 -19.71 6.15
C SER A 259 8.14 -20.49 7.46
N SER A 260 8.90 -20.16 8.50
CA SER A 260 8.87 -20.85 9.80
C SER A 260 7.63 -20.55 10.63
N PHE A 261 6.99 -19.39 10.45
CA PHE A 261 5.82 -18.98 11.25
C PHE A 261 4.58 -18.66 10.42
N TYR A 262 4.71 -18.49 9.10
CA TYR A 262 3.57 -18.18 8.25
C TYR A 262 2.51 -19.30 8.35
N ILE A 263 1.26 -18.87 8.35
CA ILE A 263 0.09 -19.73 8.27
C ILE A 263 -0.68 -19.21 7.07
N ASP A 264 -1.12 -20.11 6.20
CA ASP A 264 -1.84 -19.77 4.98
C ASP A 264 -3.12 -18.98 5.30
N ALA A 265 -3.28 -17.90 4.56
CA ALA A 265 -4.47 -17.08 4.46
C ALA A 265 -5.59 -17.89 3.79
N THR A 266 -6.71 -18.04 4.50
CA THR A 266 -7.87 -18.79 4.02
C THR A 266 -9.15 -17.99 4.26
N SER A 267 -9.80 -18.16 5.41
CA SER A 267 -11.07 -17.49 5.75
C SER A 267 -11.00 -15.95 5.76
N GLU A 268 -9.81 -15.38 5.80
CA GLU A 268 -9.56 -13.93 5.72
C GLU A 268 -9.45 -13.40 4.28
N CYS A 269 -9.64 -14.24 3.26
CA CYS A 269 -9.57 -13.85 1.84
C CYS A 269 -10.95 -13.99 1.18
N PRO A 270 -11.60 -12.89 0.75
CA PRO A 270 -12.80 -12.99 -0.07
C PRO A 270 -12.55 -13.72 -1.39
N ASP A 271 -13.58 -14.40 -1.91
CA ASP A 271 -13.57 -14.92 -3.27
C ASP A 271 -13.45 -13.78 -4.28
N VAL A 272 -12.67 -13.98 -5.35
CA VAL A 272 -12.47 -12.96 -6.38
C VAL A 272 -13.77 -12.43 -6.98
N LYS A 273 -14.81 -13.25 -7.08
CA LYS A 273 -16.12 -12.81 -7.59
C LYS A 273 -16.82 -11.88 -6.62
N ASP A 274 -16.71 -12.12 -5.32
CA ASP A 274 -17.28 -11.26 -4.29
C ASP A 274 -16.55 -9.91 -4.24
N PHE A 275 -15.24 -9.92 -4.43
CA PHE A 275 -14.44 -8.70 -4.57
C PHE A 275 -14.84 -7.87 -5.80
N ILE A 276 -14.96 -8.50 -6.98
CA ILE A 276 -15.39 -7.78 -8.20
C ILE A 276 -16.82 -7.25 -8.06
N LYS A 277 -17.71 -8.05 -7.49
CA LYS A 277 -19.08 -7.63 -7.21
C LYS A 277 -19.12 -6.41 -6.30
N LEU A 278 -18.33 -6.39 -5.23
CA LEU A 278 -18.19 -5.20 -4.38
C LEU A 278 -17.73 -4.01 -5.21
N ALA A 279 -16.65 -4.16 -5.99
CA ALA A 279 -16.08 -3.08 -6.80
C ALA A 279 -17.13 -2.43 -7.71
N ASP A 280 -17.87 -3.25 -8.45
CA ASP A 280 -18.94 -2.78 -9.34
C ASP A 280 -20.09 -2.12 -8.54
N GLU A 281 -20.50 -2.69 -7.40
CA GLU A 281 -21.57 -2.16 -6.56
C GLU A 281 -21.23 -0.82 -5.89
N VAL A 282 -19.96 -0.58 -5.54
CA VAL A 282 -19.51 0.68 -4.95
C VAL A 282 -18.99 1.66 -5.99
N GLY A 283 -18.93 1.25 -7.27
CA GLY A 283 -18.43 2.08 -8.36
C GLY A 283 -16.93 2.37 -8.25
N ALA A 284 -16.18 1.51 -7.57
CA ALA A 284 -14.72 1.58 -7.49
C ALA A 284 -14.08 0.83 -8.67
N ILE A 285 -12.81 1.09 -8.91
CA ILE A 285 -12.04 0.43 -9.97
C ILE A 285 -11.30 -0.77 -9.38
N SER A 286 -11.70 -1.98 -9.76
CA SER A 286 -10.97 -3.21 -9.43
C SER A 286 -9.69 -3.31 -10.25
N ALA A 287 -8.55 -3.44 -9.57
CA ALA A 287 -7.25 -3.61 -10.22
C ALA A 287 -6.49 -4.83 -9.67
N TYR A 288 -5.83 -5.55 -10.57
CA TYR A 288 -4.85 -6.56 -10.20
C TYR A 288 -3.49 -5.92 -9.95
N ALA A 289 -2.81 -6.26 -8.84
CA ALA A 289 -1.49 -5.70 -8.52
C ALA A 289 -0.37 -6.54 -9.15
N TYR A 290 0.12 -6.16 -10.32
CA TYR A 290 1.21 -6.88 -10.97
C TYR A 290 2.52 -6.77 -10.18
N LEU A 291 3.10 -7.93 -9.88
CA LEU A 291 4.34 -8.08 -9.13
C LEU A 291 5.54 -8.32 -10.05
N GLY A 292 5.37 -9.24 -11.00
CA GLY A 292 6.41 -9.76 -11.88
C GLY A 292 7.48 -10.60 -11.18
N ASP A 293 8.14 -11.48 -11.93
CA ASP A 293 9.24 -12.33 -11.45
C ASP A 293 10.41 -11.49 -10.93
N VAL A 294 11.03 -11.97 -9.86
CA VAL A 294 12.29 -11.43 -9.33
C VAL A 294 13.41 -12.32 -9.83
N LYS A 295 14.23 -11.85 -10.78
CA LYS A 295 15.43 -12.56 -11.27
C LYS A 295 16.68 -12.03 -10.57
N ASP A 296 16.97 -10.74 -10.77
CA ASP A 296 17.91 -9.94 -9.99
C ASP A 296 17.11 -8.87 -9.25
N SER A 297 17.20 -8.83 -7.92
CA SER A 297 16.50 -7.82 -7.13
C SER A 297 17.05 -6.42 -7.48
N VAL A 298 16.28 -5.60 -8.19
CA VAL A 298 16.63 -4.20 -8.50
C VAL A 298 16.94 -3.40 -7.22
N THR A 299 16.32 -3.76 -6.10
CA THR A 299 16.57 -3.15 -4.78
C THR A 299 17.65 -3.87 -3.95
N GLY A 300 18.24 -4.95 -4.46
CA GLY A 300 19.31 -5.73 -3.82
C GLY A 300 18.89 -6.71 -2.71
N ASP A 301 17.61 -6.72 -2.31
CA ASP A 301 17.18 -7.34 -1.05
C ASP A 301 16.24 -8.56 -1.21
N LYS A 302 15.86 -8.96 -2.44
CA LYS A 302 14.86 -10.02 -2.69
C LYS A 302 15.46 -11.30 -3.28
N ARG A 303 15.00 -12.46 -2.77
CA ARG A 303 15.30 -13.79 -3.32
C ARG A 303 14.72 -13.93 -4.73
N THR A 304 15.39 -14.67 -5.60
CA THR A 304 14.83 -15.06 -6.90
C THR A 304 13.51 -15.80 -6.69
N GLN A 305 12.42 -15.31 -7.28
CA GLN A 305 11.09 -15.88 -7.10
C GLN A 305 10.27 -15.70 -8.38
N LYS A 306 9.53 -16.76 -8.73
CA LYS A 306 8.60 -16.77 -9.86
C LYS A 306 7.18 -16.48 -9.40
N PHE A 307 6.46 -15.77 -10.24
CA PHE A 307 5.10 -15.27 -10.06
C PHE A 307 4.35 -15.42 -11.40
N GLU A 308 3.61 -14.41 -11.82
CA GLU A 308 2.76 -14.45 -13.03
C GLU A 308 3.45 -14.37 -14.40
N ASP A 309 4.76 -14.12 -14.51
CA ASP A 309 5.36 -13.80 -15.82
C ASP A 309 5.32 -14.95 -16.83
N ASP A 310 5.51 -16.19 -16.40
CA ASP A 310 5.52 -17.35 -17.30
C ASP A 310 4.15 -17.62 -17.94
N TYR A 311 3.06 -17.13 -17.34
CA TYR A 311 1.68 -17.36 -17.78
C TYR A 311 0.86 -16.06 -17.90
N LEU A 312 1.54 -14.93 -18.11
CA LEU A 312 0.93 -13.59 -18.07
C LEU A 312 -0.25 -13.42 -19.04
N GLU A 313 -0.24 -14.07 -20.20
CA GLU A 313 -1.36 -14.00 -21.16
C GLU A 313 -2.62 -14.68 -20.63
N GLU A 314 -2.46 -15.87 -20.04
CA GLU A 314 -3.56 -16.60 -19.39
C GLU A 314 -4.08 -15.82 -18.17
N LEU A 315 -3.20 -15.20 -17.39
CA LEU A 315 -3.61 -14.30 -16.31
C LEU A 315 -4.53 -13.20 -16.85
N PHE A 316 -4.14 -12.52 -17.92
CA PHE A 316 -4.93 -11.42 -18.48
C PHE A 316 -6.29 -11.88 -19.02
N GLU A 317 -6.39 -13.08 -19.59
CA GLU A 317 -7.66 -13.70 -19.97
C GLU A 317 -8.55 -13.92 -18.75
N VAL A 318 -8.01 -14.54 -17.69
CA VAL A 318 -8.74 -14.77 -16.44
C VAL A 318 -9.18 -13.46 -15.80
N LEU A 319 -8.31 -12.44 -15.74
CA LEU A 319 -8.66 -11.12 -15.21
C LEU A 319 -9.81 -10.48 -16.00
N LYS A 320 -9.79 -10.61 -17.33
CA LYS A 320 -10.81 -10.04 -18.21
C LYS A 320 -12.15 -10.73 -18.02
N GLU A 321 -12.16 -12.06 -17.99
CA GLU A 321 -13.36 -12.88 -17.77
C GLU A 321 -13.95 -12.68 -16.37
N THR A 322 -13.08 -12.51 -15.38
CA THR A 322 -13.49 -12.27 -13.97
C THR A 322 -14.09 -10.88 -13.78
N GLY A 323 -13.73 -9.91 -14.63
CA GLY A 323 -14.36 -8.58 -14.68
C GLY A 323 -13.51 -7.45 -14.12
N PHE A 324 -12.20 -7.66 -13.90
CA PHE A 324 -11.28 -6.59 -13.53
C PHE A 324 -11.30 -5.45 -14.56
N LYS A 325 -11.09 -4.22 -14.09
CA LYS A 325 -11.08 -3.02 -14.96
C LYS A 325 -9.67 -2.47 -15.19
N ALA A 326 -8.74 -2.79 -14.29
CA ALA A 326 -7.41 -2.21 -14.29
C ALA A 326 -6.32 -3.21 -13.90
N VAL A 327 -5.08 -2.81 -14.17
CA VAL A 327 -3.86 -3.42 -13.62
C VAL A 327 -3.05 -2.30 -12.96
N THR A 328 -2.61 -2.52 -11.73
CA THR A 328 -1.73 -1.62 -11.01
C THR A 328 -0.33 -2.20 -10.85
N TYR A 329 0.71 -1.37 -10.97
CA TYR A 329 2.10 -1.81 -10.86
C TYR A 329 3.04 -0.67 -10.45
N MET A 330 4.24 -1.05 -10.03
CA MET A 330 5.32 -0.15 -9.60
C MET A 330 6.44 -0.16 -10.66
N PRO A 331 6.60 0.90 -11.47
CA PRO A 331 7.63 0.94 -12.50
C PRO A 331 9.05 0.70 -11.99
N THR A 332 9.34 1.06 -10.73
CA THR A 332 10.66 0.87 -10.09
C THR A 332 10.98 -0.59 -9.77
N ARG A 333 9.96 -1.45 -9.70
CA ARG A 333 10.09 -2.85 -9.27
C ARG A 333 10.37 -3.81 -10.42
N ASN A 334 10.03 -3.42 -11.64
CA ASN A 334 10.05 -4.32 -12.80
C ASN A 334 11.06 -3.88 -13.85
N SER A 335 11.59 -4.85 -14.58
CA SER A 335 12.43 -4.58 -15.76
C SER A 335 11.62 -3.91 -16.88
N ILE A 336 12.32 -3.19 -17.77
CA ILE A 336 11.69 -2.55 -18.94
C ILE A 336 11.00 -3.60 -19.83
N ASN A 337 11.55 -4.81 -19.95
CA ASN A 337 10.95 -5.89 -20.73
C ASN A 337 9.62 -6.37 -20.13
N GLN A 338 9.57 -6.57 -18.80
CA GLN A 338 8.33 -6.89 -18.08
C GLN A 338 7.28 -5.81 -18.31
N LEU A 339 7.64 -4.54 -18.10
CA LEU A 339 6.72 -3.41 -18.26
C LEU A 339 6.23 -3.25 -19.70
N THR A 340 7.10 -3.44 -20.69
CA THR A 340 6.72 -3.37 -22.12
C THR A 340 5.68 -4.43 -22.46
N ARG A 341 5.89 -5.68 -22.01
CA ARG A 341 4.94 -6.78 -22.21
C ARG A 341 3.62 -6.52 -21.47
N LEU A 342 3.69 -6.10 -20.22
CA LEU A 342 2.52 -5.78 -19.39
C LEU A 342 1.63 -4.72 -20.07
N LYS A 343 2.22 -3.61 -20.51
CA LYS A 343 1.50 -2.52 -21.17
C LYS A 343 0.87 -2.95 -22.50
N ALA A 344 1.56 -3.78 -23.28
CA ALA A 344 1.00 -4.34 -24.50
C ALA A 344 -0.25 -5.20 -24.21
N LEU A 345 -0.24 -5.97 -23.12
CA LEU A 345 -1.40 -6.74 -22.67
C LEU A 345 -2.51 -5.84 -22.12
N CYS A 346 -2.20 -4.79 -21.36
CA CYS A 346 -3.19 -3.82 -20.92
C CYS A 346 -3.93 -3.21 -22.10
N LYS A 347 -3.21 -2.81 -23.16
CA LYS A 347 -3.80 -2.33 -24.40
C LYS A 347 -4.65 -3.39 -25.11
N LYS A 348 -4.15 -4.63 -25.22
CA LYS A 348 -4.85 -5.74 -25.90
C LYS A 348 -6.20 -6.06 -25.24
N TYR A 349 -6.25 -6.12 -23.91
CA TYR A 349 -7.44 -6.51 -23.15
C TYR A 349 -8.29 -5.31 -22.67
N GLY A 350 -7.82 -4.08 -22.92
CA GLY A 350 -8.50 -2.85 -22.52
C GLY A 350 -8.51 -2.62 -21.01
N PHE A 351 -7.38 -2.86 -20.35
CA PHE A 351 -7.18 -2.56 -18.93
C PHE A 351 -6.66 -1.15 -18.74
N PHE A 352 -7.22 -0.46 -17.74
CA PHE A 352 -6.70 0.81 -17.26
C PHE A 352 -5.42 0.59 -16.44
N GLU A 353 -4.39 1.40 -16.68
CA GLU A 353 -3.09 1.27 -16.02
C GLU A 353 -3.00 2.23 -14.83
N ILE A 354 -2.71 1.71 -13.63
CA ILE A 354 -2.59 2.52 -12.40
C ILE A 354 -1.18 2.35 -11.83
N SER A 355 -0.59 3.44 -11.34
CA SER A 355 0.76 3.41 -10.74
C SER A 355 0.78 3.94 -9.31
N GLY A 356 1.64 3.35 -8.49
CA GLY A 356 1.94 3.74 -7.12
C GLY A 356 3.14 2.94 -6.58
N GLU A 357 3.76 3.36 -5.48
CA GLU A 357 5.08 2.84 -5.03
C GLU A 357 5.03 1.98 -3.76
N ASP A 358 3.85 1.66 -3.22
CA ASP A 358 3.68 0.83 -2.00
C ASP A 358 4.59 1.32 -0.85
N ILE A 359 4.37 2.59 -0.48
CA ILE A 359 5.13 3.24 0.58
C ILE A 359 4.65 2.71 1.93
N ASN A 360 5.51 1.93 2.61
CA ASN A 360 5.25 1.33 3.93
C ASN A 360 6.47 1.36 4.87
N SER A 361 7.59 1.96 4.44
CA SER A 361 8.85 2.07 5.19
C SER A 361 9.42 3.48 5.10
N PRO A 362 10.06 3.98 6.18
CA PRO A 362 10.63 5.34 6.19
C PRO A 362 11.81 5.51 5.22
N ARG A 363 12.40 4.41 4.73
CA ARG A 363 13.50 4.45 3.76
C ARG A 363 13.04 4.55 2.30
N GLN A 364 11.75 4.43 2.02
CA GLN A 364 11.22 4.49 0.65
C GLN A 364 11.07 5.95 0.18
N SER A 365 11.44 6.20 -1.07
CA SER A 365 11.18 7.48 -1.72
C SER A 365 9.71 7.57 -2.12
N PHE A 366 9.07 8.70 -1.80
CA PHE A 366 7.74 9.03 -2.32
C PHE A 366 7.76 9.35 -3.82
N ILE A 367 8.92 9.80 -4.34
CA ILE A 367 9.13 10.13 -5.75
C ILE A 367 9.56 8.88 -6.50
N CYS A 368 8.84 8.58 -7.58
CA CYS A 368 9.23 7.60 -8.58
C CYS A 368 9.85 8.31 -9.78
N ASP A 369 11.17 8.17 -9.94
CA ASP A 369 11.89 8.78 -11.05
C ASP A 369 11.55 8.17 -12.42
N ALA A 370 10.88 7.01 -12.46
CA ALA A 370 10.47 6.39 -13.71
C ALA A 370 9.51 7.29 -14.52
N TYR A 371 8.69 8.12 -13.85
CA TYR A 371 7.79 9.05 -14.54
C TYR A 371 8.51 10.11 -15.38
N LYS A 372 9.80 10.35 -15.15
CA LYS A 372 10.60 11.27 -15.99
C LYS A 372 10.80 10.72 -17.42
N LYS A 373 10.56 9.43 -17.64
CA LYS A 373 10.67 8.80 -18.96
C LYS A 373 9.35 8.96 -19.73
N PRO A 374 9.38 9.28 -21.03
CA PRO A 374 8.16 9.42 -21.86
C PRO A 374 7.23 8.21 -21.80
N ASP A 375 7.80 7.00 -21.72
CA ASP A 375 7.05 5.73 -21.70
C ASP A 375 6.12 5.55 -20.49
N PHE A 376 6.26 6.37 -19.44
CA PHE A 376 5.44 6.29 -18.22
C PHE A 376 4.54 7.52 -18.02
N GLN A 377 4.51 8.45 -18.98
CA GLN A 377 3.66 9.65 -18.89
C GLN A 377 2.16 9.30 -18.88
N ASN A 378 1.75 8.19 -19.52
CA ASN A 378 0.37 7.71 -19.46
C ASN A 378 -0.11 7.40 -18.04
N LEU A 379 0.80 7.10 -17.12
CA LEU A 379 0.47 6.80 -15.72
C LEU A 379 0.14 8.07 -14.92
N ILE A 380 0.72 9.22 -15.30
CA ILE A 380 0.31 10.54 -14.76
C ILE A 380 -1.10 10.86 -15.22
N ASP A 381 -1.38 10.68 -16.51
CA ASP A 381 -2.70 10.90 -17.09
C ASP A 381 -3.77 10.00 -16.46
N SER A 382 -3.44 8.72 -16.30
CA SER A 382 -4.29 7.74 -15.64
C SER A 382 -4.54 8.12 -14.19
N THR A 383 -3.54 8.64 -13.48
CA THR A 383 -3.72 9.12 -12.10
C THR A 383 -4.76 10.25 -12.02
N TRP A 384 -4.66 11.24 -12.91
CA TRP A 384 -5.65 12.31 -12.95
C TRP A 384 -7.04 11.81 -13.35
N ALA A 385 -7.10 10.83 -14.25
CA ALA A 385 -8.36 10.17 -14.60
C ALA A 385 -8.96 9.41 -13.41
N LEU A 386 -8.14 8.74 -12.60
CA LEU A 386 -8.57 8.06 -11.39
C LEU A 386 -9.19 9.03 -10.38
N ILE A 387 -8.54 10.17 -10.15
CA ILE A 387 -9.07 11.24 -9.28
C ILE A 387 -10.36 11.82 -9.85
N GLY A 388 -10.43 12.03 -11.17
CA GLY A 388 -11.64 12.46 -11.85
C GLY A 388 -12.79 11.46 -11.69
N HIS A 389 -12.50 10.17 -11.82
CA HIS A 389 -13.46 9.08 -11.62
C HIS A 389 -14.03 9.14 -10.22
N GLU A 390 -13.16 9.17 -9.20
CA GLU A 390 -13.56 9.20 -7.80
C GLU A 390 -14.48 10.38 -7.50
N LYS A 391 -14.14 11.57 -7.99
CA LYS A 391 -14.96 12.79 -7.81
C LYS A 391 -16.31 12.71 -8.51
N ALA A 392 -16.35 12.18 -9.73
CA ALA A 392 -17.59 12.03 -10.49
C ALA A 392 -18.51 10.99 -9.83
N ALA A 393 -17.97 9.80 -9.54
CA ALA A 393 -18.69 8.70 -8.90
C ALA A 393 -19.15 9.04 -7.47
N THR A 394 -18.43 9.93 -6.76
CA THR A 394 -18.88 10.47 -5.47
C THR A 394 -20.16 11.30 -5.59
N LYS A 395 -20.38 12.00 -6.71
CA LYS A 395 -21.60 12.79 -6.95
C LYS A 395 -22.75 11.90 -7.39
N ASP A 396 -22.50 11.04 -8.36
CA ASP A 396 -23.42 10.00 -8.85
C ASP A 396 -22.57 8.82 -9.32
N ILE A 397 -22.81 7.63 -8.77
CA ILE A 397 -22.07 6.41 -9.10
C ILE A 397 -22.13 6.08 -10.59
N GLU A 398 -23.24 6.46 -11.25
CA GLU A 398 -23.42 6.28 -12.69
C GLU A 398 -22.57 7.24 -13.54
N ASP A 399 -21.93 8.24 -12.93
CA ASP A 399 -20.95 9.10 -13.58
C ASP A 399 -19.51 8.60 -13.39
N GLY A 400 -19.32 7.38 -12.85
CA GLY A 400 -18.01 6.74 -12.78
C GLY A 400 -17.47 6.31 -14.16
N MET A 401 -16.15 6.35 -14.33
CA MET A 401 -15.45 6.01 -15.59
C MET A 401 -15.81 4.65 -16.21
N PHE A 402 -16.22 3.68 -15.39
CA PHE A 402 -16.60 2.33 -15.83
C PHE A 402 -18.09 2.04 -15.66
N SER A 403 -18.93 3.04 -15.38
CA SER A 403 -20.38 2.87 -15.37
C SER A 403 -20.91 2.54 -16.76
N GLN A 404 -22.09 1.93 -16.82
CA GLN A 404 -22.75 1.65 -18.11
C GLN A 404 -23.05 2.94 -18.87
N ARG A 405 -23.52 3.98 -18.18
CA ARG A 405 -23.78 5.31 -18.76
C ARG A 405 -22.53 5.88 -19.43
N THR A 406 -21.39 5.82 -18.77
CA THR A 406 -20.12 6.35 -19.30
C THR A 406 -19.59 5.50 -20.44
N ILE A 407 -19.64 4.17 -20.34
CA ILE A 407 -19.18 3.26 -21.40
C ILE A 407 -20.00 3.44 -22.67
N GLN A 408 -21.32 3.63 -22.57
CA GLN A 408 -22.18 3.90 -23.73
C GLN A 408 -21.85 5.25 -24.39
N LYS A 409 -21.53 6.26 -23.57
CA LYS A 409 -21.21 7.60 -24.06
C LYS A 409 -19.80 7.70 -24.67
N TYR A 410 -18.84 7.00 -24.07
CA TYR A 410 -17.43 6.98 -24.45
C TYR A 410 -16.93 5.53 -24.46
N PRO A 411 -17.17 4.76 -25.53
CA PRO A 411 -16.80 3.33 -25.57
C PRO A 411 -15.29 3.10 -25.48
N ASP A 412 -14.51 3.99 -26.09
CA ASP A 412 -13.06 3.93 -26.09
C ASP A 412 -12.49 4.27 -24.70
N LEU A 413 -11.57 3.44 -24.20
CA LEU A 413 -10.97 3.64 -22.88
C LEU A 413 -10.06 4.86 -22.85
N GLU A 414 -9.30 5.13 -23.91
CA GLU A 414 -8.38 6.27 -23.96
C GLU A 414 -9.17 7.59 -23.97
N GLU A 415 -10.28 7.66 -24.72
CA GLU A 415 -11.19 8.80 -24.67
C GLU A 415 -11.72 9.04 -23.25
N ARG A 416 -12.14 7.97 -22.56
CA ARG A 416 -12.57 8.07 -21.15
C ARG A 416 -11.44 8.61 -20.27
N ILE A 417 -10.23 8.08 -20.37
CA ILE A 417 -9.08 8.57 -19.60
C ILE A 417 -8.92 10.08 -19.78
N GLN A 418 -8.98 10.59 -21.01
CA GLN A 418 -8.83 12.02 -21.28
C GLN A 418 -9.99 12.86 -20.72
N VAL A 419 -11.23 12.36 -20.75
CA VAL A 419 -12.39 13.04 -20.13
C VAL A 419 -12.21 13.14 -18.62
N TYR A 420 -11.90 12.04 -17.95
CA TYR A 420 -11.77 12.02 -16.49
C TYR A 420 -10.48 12.72 -16.01
N LYS A 421 -9.40 12.70 -16.79
CA LYS A 421 -8.19 13.49 -16.53
C LYS A 421 -8.53 14.98 -16.39
N LYS A 422 -9.33 15.53 -17.31
CA LYS A 422 -9.78 16.93 -17.26
C LYS A 422 -10.58 17.20 -15.99
N LEU A 423 -11.48 16.29 -15.60
CA LEU A 423 -12.23 16.40 -14.34
C LEU A 423 -11.29 16.41 -13.12
N GLY A 424 -10.30 15.51 -13.09
CA GLY A 424 -9.31 15.42 -12.02
C GLY A 424 -8.46 16.69 -11.88
N ILE A 425 -7.97 17.25 -12.99
CA ILE A 425 -7.16 18.47 -12.99
C ILE A 425 -7.98 19.70 -12.60
N SER A 426 -9.21 19.84 -13.12
CA SER A 426 -10.08 21.00 -12.88
C SER A 426 -10.53 21.19 -11.42
N SER A 427 -10.22 20.22 -10.58
CA SER A 427 -10.69 20.13 -9.21
C SER A 427 -9.54 20.21 -8.20
N ARG A 428 -8.42 20.83 -8.62
CA ARG A 428 -7.25 21.20 -7.81
C ARG A 428 -7.46 22.53 -7.10
#